data_AF-A0A925RSF1-F1
#
_entry.id   AF-A0A925RSF1-F1
#
_cell.length_a   1.000
_cell.length_b   1.000
_cell.length_c   1.000
_cell.angle_alpha   90.00
_cell.angle_beta   90.00
_cell.angle_gamma   90.00
#
_symmetry.space_group_name_H-M   'P 1'
#
loop_
_entity.id
_entity.type
_entity.pdbx_description
1 polymer ?
#
loop_
_entity_poly.entity_id
_entity_poly.type
_entity_poly.pdbx_seq_one_letter_code
_entity_poly.pdbx_strand_id
1 'polypeptide(L)'
;MPKATPRNAFYAQSGGVTAVINASAAGVIETCRRHKNKIGKLYAGRHGIVGALTEDLIDTSKESAAAIRALKHTPAGAFGSARYKLKKFEDNPAQYTRLIDVFKAHDIGYFFYNGGGDSADTCWKVSQLAEKLGYPIQAIHVPKTVDNDLPITDCSPGFGSVAKYVAVSIREAGFDVASMAKTSTKVFVMEVMGR
;
A
#
# COMPACT_ATOMS: atom_id res chain seq x y z
N MET A 1 30.14 20.74 -11.59
CA MET A 1 29.93 19.36 -11.07
C MET A 1 28.84 18.71 -11.91
N PRO A 2 29.00 17.47 -12.39
CA PRO A 2 27.91 16.75 -13.04
C PRO A 2 26.73 16.64 -12.07
N LYS A 3 25.51 16.93 -12.55
CA LYS A 3 24.29 16.83 -11.76
C LYS A 3 24.09 15.37 -11.40
N ALA A 4 24.08 15.04 -10.10
CA ALA A 4 23.89 13.66 -9.64
C ALA A 4 22.61 13.09 -10.26
N THR A 5 22.70 11.87 -10.80
CA THR A 5 21.55 11.16 -11.35
C THR A 5 20.48 10.98 -10.27
N PRO A 6 19.19 11.29 -10.56
CA PRO A 6 18.12 11.09 -9.59
C PRO A 6 17.99 9.62 -9.18
N ARG A 7 17.96 9.35 -7.87
CA ARG A 7 17.73 8.00 -7.34
C ARG A 7 16.32 7.51 -7.67
N ASN A 8 16.20 6.20 -7.83
CA ASN A 8 14.94 5.49 -8.09
C ASN A 8 14.06 5.41 -6.83
N ALA A 9 12.80 5.03 -7.04
CA ALA A 9 11.82 4.79 -6.00
C ALA A 9 11.34 3.33 -6.00
N PHE A 10 10.94 2.85 -4.83
CA PHE A 10 10.22 1.60 -4.65
C PHE A 10 8.85 1.87 -4.06
N TYR A 11 7.84 1.16 -4.55
CA TYR A 11 6.48 1.17 -4.04
C TYR A 11 6.03 -0.26 -3.71
N ALA A 12 5.34 -0.46 -2.59
CA ALA A 12 4.71 -1.76 -2.30
C ALA A 12 3.41 -1.61 -1.53
N GLN A 13 2.48 -2.53 -1.76
CA GLN A 13 1.24 -2.68 -1.01
C GLN A 13 1.44 -3.70 0.12
N SER A 14 0.82 -3.43 1.27
CA SER A 14 1.01 -4.23 2.50
C SER A 14 -0.31 -4.50 3.22
N GLY A 15 -0.46 -5.74 3.67
CA GLY A 15 -1.65 -6.22 4.37
C GLY A 15 -2.85 -6.48 3.45
N GLY A 16 -4.04 -6.46 4.03
CA GLY A 16 -5.30 -6.55 3.26
C GLY A 16 -5.44 -5.38 2.28
N VAL A 17 -5.90 -5.69 1.06
CA VAL A 17 -6.17 -4.70 0.01
C VAL A 17 -7.51 -4.00 0.25
N THR A 18 -7.75 -2.90 -0.45
CA THR A 18 -9.03 -2.15 -0.39
C THR A 18 -9.58 -1.91 -1.79
N ALA A 19 -10.80 -1.38 -1.87
CA ALA A 19 -11.39 -0.95 -3.14
C ALA A 19 -10.62 0.22 -3.81
N VAL A 20 -9.78 0.95 -3.06
CA VAL A 20 -9.16 2.21 -3.51
C VAL A 20 -7.63 2.26 -3.32
N ILE A 21 -7.00 1.19 -2.84
CA ILE A 21 -5.53 1.17 -2.61
C ILE A 21 -4.73 1.42 -3.90
N ASN A 22 -5.28 1.05 -5.06
CA ASN A 22 -4.70 1.35 -6.38
C ASN A 22 -4.82 2.83 -6.77
N ALA A 23 -5.78 3.58 -6.22
CA ALA A 23 -5.84 5.03 -6.43
C ALA A 23 -4.66 5.73 -5.75
N SER A 24 -4.28 5.30 -4.54
CA SER A 24 -3.03 5.75 -3.89
C SER A 24 -1.81 5.36 -4.70
N ALA A 25 -1.78 4.13 -5.26
CA ALA A 25 -0.71 3.68 -6.15
C ALA A 25 -0.55 4.59 -7.38
N ALA A 26 -1.66 4.91 -8.05
CA ALA A 26 -1.69 5.82 -9.19
C ALA A 26 -1.14 7.20 -8.81
N GLY A 27 -1.55 7.74 -7.66
CA GLY A 27 -1.05 9.02 -7.15
C GLY A 27 0.46 9.05 -6.97
N VAL A 28 1.04 8.00 -6.37
CA VAL A 28 2.50 7.88 -6.20
C VAL A 28 3.20 7.78 -7.55
N ILE A 29 2.74 6.90 -8.44
CA ILE A 29 3.37 6.64 -9.76
C ILE A 29 3.30 7.90 -10.65
N GLU A 30 2.13 8.52 -10.76
CA GLU A 30 1.94 9.74 -11.56
C GLU A 30 2.79 10.90 -11.03
N THR A 31 2.96 11.02 -9.71
CA THR A 31 3.78 12.07 -9.09
C THR A 31 5.26 11.83 -9.36
N CYS A 32 5.76 10.59 -9.20
CA CYS A 32 7.14 10.25 -9.55
C CYS A 32 7.43 10.52 -11.03
N ARG A 33 6.50 10.14 -11.92
CA ARG A 33 6.60 10.43 -13.37
C ARG A 33 6.60 11.92 -13.71
N ARG A 34 5.99 12.77 -12.88
CA ARG A 34 5.99 14.24 -13.05
C ARG A 34 7.31 14.87 -12.60
N HIS A 35 8.01 14.25 -11.66
CA HIS A 35 9.23 14.77 -11.04
C HIS A 35 10.48 13.96 -11.43
N LYS A 36 10.61 13.60 -12.72
CA LYS A 36 11.76 12.83 -13.25
C LYS A 36 13.13 13.47 -13.01
N ASN A 37 13.17 14.78 -12.75
CA ASN A 37 14.38 15.51 -12.39
C ASN A 37 14.80 15.30 -10.93
N LYS A 38 13.96 14.68 -10.09
CA LYS A 38 14.21 14.41 -8.66
C LYS A 38 14.12 12.93 -8.30
N ILE A 39 13.28 12.18 -9.01
CA ILE A 39 13.06 10.75 -8.82
C ILE A 39 13.25 10.07 -10.18
N GLY A 40 14.06 9.01 -10.20
CA GLY A 40 14.30 8.20 -11.39
C GLY A 40 13.11 7.31 -11.75
N LYS A 41 13.38 6.01 -11.97
CA LYS A 41 12.34 5.01 -12.16
C LYS A 41 11.61 4.72 -10.86
N LEU A 42 10.36 4.28 -10.97
CA LEU A 42 9.63 3.70 -9.85
C LEU A 42 9.44 2.20 -10.11
N TYR A 43 9.99 1.40 -9.21
CA TYR A 43 9.78 -0.04 -9.14
C TYR A 43 8.65 -0.35 -8.17
N ALA A 44 7.83 -1.34 -8.48
CA ALA A 44 6.86 -1.90 -7.55
C ALA A 44 7.29 -3.30 -7.08
N GLY A 45 7.13 -3.60 -5.79
CA GLY A 45 7.38 -4.95 -5.28
C GLY A 45 6.24 -5.90 -5.64
N ARG A 46 6.53 -6.98 -6.35
CA ARG A 46 5.53 -8.02 -6.60
C ARG A 46 5.15 -8.68 -5.27
N HIS A 47 3.85 -8.75 -4.99
CA HIS A 47 3.32 -9.26 -3.72
C HIS A 47 3.85 -8.50 -2.49
N GLY A 48 4.03 -7.18 -2.61
CA GLY A 48 4.40 -6.30 -1.51
C GLY A 48 5.89 -6.35 -1.17
N ILE A 49 6.23 -6.31 0.12
CA ILE A 49 7.63 -6.28 0.59
C ILE A 49 8.39 -7.57 0.26
N VAL A 50 7.67 -8.69 0.08
CA VAL A 50 8.29 -9.97 -0.29
C VAL A 50 9.00 -9.85 -1.64
N GLY A 51 8.41 -9.15 -2.61
CA GLY A 51 9.06 -8.89 -3.89
C GLY A 51 10.37 -8.12 -3.77
N ALA A 52 10.52 -7.26 -2.76
CA ALA A 52 11.83 -6.63 -2.50
C ALA A 52 12.83 -7.65 -1.92
N LEU A 53 12.41 -8.48 -0.97
CA LEU A 53 13.29 -9.48 -0.35
C LEU A 53 13.77 -10.53 -1.36
N THR A 54 12.91 -10.92 -2.31
CA THR A 54 13.21 -11.89 -3.37
C THR A 54 13.68 -11.23 -4.67
N GLU A 55 13.81 -9.90 -4.69
CA GLU A 55 14.23 -9.12 -5.88
C GLU A 55 13.33 -9.33 -7.13
N ASP A 56 12.04 -9.58 -6.90
CA ASP A 56 10.99 -9.61 -7.93
C ASP A 56 10.34 -8.22 -8.03
N LEU A 57 10.99 -7.35 -8.81
CA LEU A 57 10.63 -5.96 -9.01
C LEU A 57 9.90 -5.74 -10.34
N ILE A 58 8.83 -4.96 -10.31
CA ILE A 58 8.06 -4.54 -11.48
C ILE A 58 8.48 -3.13 -11.89
N ASP A 59 9.08 -2.97 -13.08
CA ASP A 59 9.38 -1.65 -13.63
C ASP A 59 8.10 -0.98 -14.14
N THR A 60 7.54 -0.06 -13.34
CA THR A 60 6.28 0.61 -13.68
C THR A 60 6.41 1.55 -14.87
N SER A 61 7.63 1.87 -15.35
CA SER A 61 7.81 2.69 -16.55
C SER A 61 7.35 1.99 -17.83
N LYS A 62 7.24 0.66 -17.80
CA LYS A 62 6.72 -0.16 -18.90
C LYS A 62 5.19 -0.04 -19.05
N GLU A 63 4.50 0.45 -18.03
CA GLU A 63 3.04 0.62 -18.06
C GLU A 63 2.62 1.91 -18.76
N SER A 64 1.60 1.82 -19.61
CA SER A 64 1.07 3.00 -20.31
C SER A 64 0.46 4.01 -19.31
N ALA A 65 0.41 5.29 -19.70
CA ALA A 65 -0.25 6.31 -18.89
C ALA A 65 -1.74 6.02 -18.68
N ALA A 66 -2.39 5.38 -19.66
CA ALA A 66 -3.79 4.96 -19.55
C ALA A 66 -3.97 3.84 -18.52
N ALA A 67 -3.08 2.84 -18.51
CA ALA A 67 -3.10 1.76 -17.51
C ALA A 67 -2.91 2.31 -16.09
N ILE A 68 -1.96 3.23 -15.89
CA ILE A 68 -1.76 3.87 -14.58
C ILE A 68 -2.99 4.69 -14.15
N ARG A 69 -3.66 5.39 -15.07
CA ARG A 69 -4.90 6.11 -14.75
C ARG A 69 -6.04 5.15 -14.38
N ALA A 70 -6.15 4.01 -15.05
CA ALA A 70 -7.19 3.01 -14.80
C ALA A 70 -7.14 2.46 -13.36
N LEU A 71 -5.95 2.42 -12.73
CA LEU A 71 -5.78 2.02 -11.32
C LEU A 71 -6.67 2.81 -10.35
N LYS A 72 -7.03 4.06 -10.67
CA LYS A 72 -7.93 4.88 -9.84
C LYS A 72 -9.35 4.31 -9.72
N HIS A 73 -9.71 3.39 -10.62
CA HIS A 73 -11.02 2.76 -10.72
C HIS A 73 -10.93 1.23 -10.67
N THR A 74 -9.79 0.67 -10.27
CA THR A 74 -9.58 -0.78 -10.18
C THR A 74 -9.39 -1.18 -8.71
N PRO A 75 -10.23 -2.08 -8.15
CA PRO A 75 -10.10 -2.50 -6.76
C PRO A 75 -8.91 -3.45 -6.56
N ALA A 76 -8.71 -3.87 -5.31
CA ALA A 76 -7.64 -4.79 -4.89
C ALA A 76 -6.23 -4.22 -5.12
N GLY A 77 -5.20 -5.07 -5.08
CA GLY A 77 -3.80 -4.66 -5.25
C GLY A 77 -3.25 -5.04 -6.62
N ALA A 78 -3.04 -4.06 -7.49
CA ALA A 78 -2.57 -4.28 -8.87
C ALA A 78 -1.18 -4.93 -8.95
N PHE A 79 -0.37 -4.82 -7.90
CA PHE A 79 0.97 -5.42 -7.81
C PHE A 79 1.01 -6.67 -6.90
N GLY A 80 -0.15 -7.07 -6.37
CA GLY A 80 -0.24 -7.99 -5.25
C GLY A 80 0.16 -7.34 -3.92
N SER A 81 -0.18 -8.01 -2.81
CA SER A 81 0.15 -7.58 -1.45
C SER A 81 0.55 -8.81 -0.62
N ALA A 82 1.12 -8.59 0.57
CA ALA A 82 1.44 -9.65 1.52
C ALA A 82 1.15 -9.22 2.96
N ARG A 83 0.85 -10.21 3.82
CA ARG A 83 0.83 -10.07 5.29
C ARG A 83 2.16 -10.49 5.90
N TYR A 84 3.27 -10.15 5.23
CA TYR A 84 4.61 -10.46 5.70
C TYR A 84 5.10 -9.35 6.64
N LYS A 85 5.18 -9.67 7.94
CA LYS A 85 5.71 -8.75 8.95
C LYS A 85 7.21 -8.97 9.07
N LEU A 86 7.99 -7.93 8.81
CA LEU A 86 9.42 -7.94 9.12
C LEU A 86 9.59 -8.07 10.64
N LYS A 87 10.44 -9.01 11.06
CA LYS A 87 10.77 -9.15 12.49
C LYS A 87 11.51 -7.90 12.97
N LYS A 88 11.73 -7.78 14.28
CA LYS A 88 12.61 -6.72 14.78
C LYS A 88 14.02 -6.93 14.22
N PHE A 89 14.79 -5.85 14.09
CA PHE A 89 16.13 -5.94 13.51
C PHE A 89 17.04 -6.82 14.36
N GLU A 90 16.89 -6.75 15.68
CA GLU A 90 17.65 -7.55 16.65
C GLU A 90 17.37 -9.05 16.49
N ASP A 91 16.14 -9.42 16.11
CA ASP A 91 15.71 -10.80 15.95
C ASP A 91 16.07 -11.37 14.56
N ASN A 92 16.14 -10.52 13.53
CA ASN A 92 16.44 -10.92 12.16
C ASN A 92 17.06 -9.78 11.33
N PRO A 93 18.35 -9.48 11.52
CA PRO A 93 19.01 -8.39 10.81
C PRO A 93 19.13 -8.66 9.30
N ALA A 94 19.19 -9.94 8.91
CA ALA A 94 19.36 -10.37 7.52
C ALA A 94 18.24 -9.88 6.60
N GLN A 95 16.99 -9.76 7.09
CA GLN A 95 15.88 -9.25 6.28
C GLN A 95 16.06 -7.78 5.88
N TYR A 96 16.52 -6.95 6.83
CA TYR A 96 16.73 -5.52 6.57
C TYR A 96 17.98 -5.30 5.72
N THR A 97 19.05 -6.05 5.98
CA THR A 97 20.25 -6.03 5.14
C THR A 97 19.91 -6.42 3.70
N ARG A 98 19.17 -7.52 3.50
CA ARG A 98 18.70 -7.93 2.17
C ARG A 98 17.89 -6.85 1.48
N LEU A 99 16.95 -6.22 2.20
CA LEU A 99 16.14 -5.14 1.65
C LEU A 99 17.00 -3.95 1.17
N ILE A 100 17.97 -3.54 1.99
CA ILE A 100 18.88 -2.43 1.68
C ILE A 100 19.82 -2.79 0.53
N ASP A 101 20.31 -4.04 0.48
CA ASP A 101 21.15 -4.52 -0.63
C ASP A 101 20.41 -4.46 -1.96
N VAL A 102 19.15 -4.91 -1.99
CA VAL A 102 18.30 -4.82 -3.18
C VAL A 102 18.05 -3.36 -3.54
N PHE A 103 17.71 -2.50 -2.57
CA PHE A 103 17.53 -1.08 -2.85
C PHE A 103 18.80 -0.43 -3.39
N LYS A 104 19.98 -0.76 -2.86
CA LYS A 104 21.27 -0.27 -3.34
C LYS A 104 21.59 -0.77 -4.74
N ALA A 105 21.35 -2.04 -5.04
CA ALA A 105 21.57 -2.64 -6.36
C ALA A 105 20.72 -1.99 -7.47
N HIS A 106 19.54 -1.48 -7.11
CA HIS A 106 18.60 -0.82 -8.04
C HIS A 106 18.60 0.72 -7.91
N ASP A 107 19.58 1.29 -7.21
CA ASP A 107 19.72 2.72 -6.91
C ASP A 107 18.44 3.38 -6.34
N ILE A 108 17.78 2.70 -5.41
CA ILE A 108 16.51 3.11 -4.82
C ILE A 108 16.78 3.96 -3.57
N GLY A 109 16.45 5.25 -3.66
CA GLY A 109 16.57 6.21 -2.56
C GLY A 109 15.25 6.56 -1.87
N TYR A 110 14.13 6.14 -2.44
CA TYR A 110 12.78 6.42 -1.93
C TYR A 110 11.99 5.14 -1.73
N PHE A 111 11.38 4.97 -0.57
CA PHE A 111 10.58 3.81 -0.21
C PHE A 111 9.16 4.27 0.16
N PHE A 112 8.18 4.00 -0.72
CA PHE A 112 6.78 4.31 -0.49
C PHE A 112 6.03 3.03 -0.09
N TYR A 113 5.58 2.93 1.15
CA TYR A 113 4.94 1.71 1.65
C TYR A 113 3.47 1.94 1.99
N ASN A 114 2.59 1.34 1.19
CA ASN A 114 1.15 1.56 1.23
C ASN A 114 0.43 0.51 2.06
N GLY A 115 0.06 0.87 3.30
CA GLY A 115 -0.28 -0.11 4.32
C GLY A 115 -0.85 0.46 5.62
N GLY A 116 -1.04 -0.43 6.59
CA GLY A 116 -1.57 -0.08 7.92
C GLY A 116 -0.46 0.31 8.91
N GLY A 117 -0.73 0.21 10.22
CA GLY A 117 0.21 0.62 11.27
C GLY A 117 1.54 -0.15 11.25
N ASP A 118 1.50 -1.47 11.02
CA ASP A 118 2.73 -2.29 10.86
C ASP A 118 3.61 -1.81 9.69
N SER A 119 3.02 -1.23 8.66
CA SER A 119 3.74 -0.67 7.52
C SER A 119 4.41 0.66 7.87
N ALA A 120 3.79 1.48 8.74
CA ALA A 120 4.40 2.70 9.24
C ALA A 120 5.65 2.40 10.09
N ASP A 121 5.57 1.41 10.98
CA ASP A 121 6.71 0.91 11.76
C ASP A 121 7.85 0.39 10.86
N THR A 122 7.49 -0.33 9.78
CA THR A 122 8.46 -0.78 8.78
C THR A 122 9.18 0.39 8.10
N CYS A 123 8.46 1.44 7.67
CA CYS A 123 9.07 2.64 7.09
C CYS A 123 10.08 3.27 8.04
N TRP A 124 9.70 3.44 9.31
CA TRP A 124 10.56 4.03 10.32
C TRP A 124 11.86 3.23 10.51
N LYS A 125 11.76 1.91 10.66
CA LYS A 125 12.92 1.02 10.81
C LYS A 125 13.83 1.05 9.60
N VAL A 126 13.27 0.98 8.38
CA VAL A 126 14.06 1.05 7.14
C VAL A 126 14.81 2.37 7.06
N SER A 127 14.17 3.50 7.37
CA SER A 127 14.84 4.81 7.36
C SER A 127 16.05 4.85 8.30
N GLN A 128 15.91 4.34 9.53
CA GLN A 128 16.97 4.35 10.53
C GLN A 128 18.12 3.40 10.18
N LEU A 129 17.81 2.21 9.68
CA LEU A 129 18.81 1.19 9.35
C LEU A 129 19.57 1.53 8.07
N ALA A 130 18.89 2.08 7.08
CA ALA A 130 19.48 2.55 5.82
C ALA A 130 20.58 3.61 6.07
N GLU A 131 20.33 4.53 7.01
CA GLU A 131 21.32 5.52 7.44
C GLU A 131 22.53 4.88 8.12
N LYS A 132 22.31 3.95 9.07
CA LYS A 132 23.38 3.21 9.75
C LYS A 132 24.25 2.38 8.80
N LEU A 133 23.67 1.87 7.72
CA LEU A 133 24.36 1.07 6.70
C LEU A 133 24.98 1.91 5.57
N GLY A 134 25.01 3.24 5.72
CA GLY A 134 25.66 4.15 4.76
C GLY A 134 24.93 4.27 3.41
N TYR A 135 23.65 3.90 3.35
CA TYR A 135 22.81 4.08 2.17
C TYR A 135 21.46 4.69 2.54
N PRO A 136 21.40 5.99 2.89
CA PRO A 136 20.19 6.61 3.42
C PRO A 136 19.00 6.53 2.45
N ILE A 137 17.86 6.04 2.93
CA ILE A 137 16.61 5.88 2.18
C ILE A 137 15.53 6.74 2.83
N GLN A 138 14.83 7.52 2.03
CA GLN A 138 13.63 8.23 2.47
C GLN A 138 12.46 7.26 2.45
N ALA A 139 11.99 6.83 3.62
CA ALA A 139 10.85 5.94 3.77
C ALA A 139 9.57 6.72 4.14
N ILE A 140 8.56 6.65 3.28
CA ILE A 140 7.29 7.35 3.42
C ILE A 140 6.17 6.32 3.51
N HIS A 141 5.44 6.34 4.62
CA HIS A 141 4.21 5.56 4.78
C HIS A 141 3.08 6.19 3.97
N VAL A 142 2.36 5.37 3.22
CA VAL A 142 1.12 5.74 2.52
C VAL A 142 -0.04 5.06 3.28
N PRO A 143 -0.93 5.82 3.94
CA PRO A 143 -1.91 5.26 4.85
C PRO A 143 -2.98 4.44 4.13
N LYS A 144 -3.29 3.25 4.66
CA LYS A 144 -4.34 2.36 4.18
C LYS A 144 -4.81 1.40 5.27
N THR A 145 -6.11 1.41 5.54
CA THR A 145 -6.80 0.41 6.37
C THR A 145 -8.30 0.53 6.12
N VAL A 146 -9.01 -0.61 6.11
CA VAL A 146 -10.48 -0.61 6.07
C VAL A 146 -11.07 -0.44 7.47
N ASP A 147 -10.27 -0.68 8.51
CA ASP A 147 -10.68 -0.66 9.92
C ASP A 147 -10.63 0.76 10.52
N ASN A 148 -10.09 1.73 9.78
CA ASN A 148 -9.94 3.14 10.21
C ASN A 148 -9.17 3.31 11.53
N ASP A 149 -8.16 2.46 11.77
CA ASP A 149 -7.43 2.33 13.02
C ASP A 149 -6.05 3.03 13.03
N LEU A 150 -5.73 3.81 11.99
CA LEU A 150 -4.52 4.64 11.97
C LEU A 150 -4.73 5.91 12.81
N PRO A 151 -3.77 6.29 13.68
CA PRO A 151 -3.87 7.50 14.47
C PRO A 151 -3.60 8.74 13.61
N ILE A 152 -3.89 9.92 14.18
CA ILE A 152 -3.59 11.27 13.65
C ILE A 152 -4.42 11.67 12.43
N THR A 153 -4.47 10.83 11.39
CA THR A 153 -5.33 11.09 10.23
C THR A 153 -6.80 11.04 10.63
N ASP A 154 -7.62 11.93 10.07
CA ASP A 154 -9.06 11.97 10.33
C ASP A 154 -9.77 10.68 9.85
N CYS A 155 -9.34 10.16 8.70
CA CYS A 155 -9.81 8.89 8.19
C CYS A 155 -8.77 8.19 7.30
N SER A 156 -8.89 6.88 7.18
CA SER A 156 -7.97 6.03 6.44
C SER A 156 -8.49 5.66 5.05
N PRO A 157 -7.66 5.76 3.99
CA PRO A 157 -8.04 5.30 2.66
C PRO A 157 -8.49 3.84 2.62
N GLY A 158 -9.71 3.61 2.13
CA GLY A 158 -10.37 2.30 2.12
C GLY A 158 -11.61 2.26 2.99
N PHE A 159 -11.56 2.86 4.18
CA PHE A 159 -12.67 2.85 5.15
C PHE A 159 -13.97 3.41 4.56
N GLY A 160 -13.94 4.62 3.97
CA GLY A 160 -15.14 5.24 3.43
C GLY A 160 -15.85 4.41 2.35
N SER A 161 -15.10 3.63 1.56
CA SER A 161 -15.69 2.72 0.57
C SER A 161 -16.38 1.51 1.23
N VAL A 162 -15.76 0.93 2.26
CA VAL A 162 -16.37 -0.17 3.03
C VAL A 162 -17.59 0.34 3.82
N ALA A 163 -17.50 1.50 4.46
CA ALA A 163 -18.61 2.12 5.16
C ALA A 163 -19.80 2.38 4.21
N LYS A 164 -19.53 2.92 3.02
CA LYS A 164 -20.57 3.10 1.98
C LYS A 164 -21.17 1.77 1.55
N TYR A 165 -20.35 0.75 1.31
CA TYR A 165 -20.83 -0.59 0.94
C TYR A 165 -21.75 -1.16 2.02
N VAL A 166 -21.28 -1.22 3.27
CA VAL A 166 -22.06 -1.75 4.40
C VAL A 166 -23.37 -0.98 4.59
N ALA A 167 -23.32 0.35 4.55
CA ALA A 167 -24.50 1.20 4.72
C ALA A 167 -25.55 1.01 3.60
N VAL A 168 -25.11 0.83 2.35
CA VAL A 168 -26.02 0.56 1.23
C VAL A 168 -26.60 -0.84 1.37
N SER A 169 -25.77 -1.86 1.60
CA SER A 169 -26.22 -3.25 1.71
C SER A 169 -27.19 -3.47 2.86
N ILE A 170 -26.94 -2.88 4.04
CA ILE A 170 -27.84 -3.02 5.18
C ILE A 170 -29.17 -2.30 4.93
N ARG A 171 -29.15 -1.17 4.23
CA ARG A 171 -30.37 -0.44 3.85
C ARG A 171 -31.21 -1.25 2.87
N GLU A 172 -30.58 -1.84 1.86
CA GLU A 172 -31.25 -2.69 0.88
C GLU A 172 -31.87 -3.93 1.55
N ALA A 173 -31.10 -4.63 2.38
CA ALA A 173 -31.62 -5.76 3.15
C ALA A 173 -32.74 -5.36 4.12
N GLY A 174 -32.67 -4.15 4.70
CA GLY A 174 -33.70 -3.57 5.54
C GLY A 174 -35.03 -3.37 4.80
N PHE A 175 -34.99 -2.90 3.55
CA PHE A 175 -36.19 -2.78 2.72
C PHE A 175 -36.78 -4.14 2.34
N ASP A 176 -35.93 -5.12 2.03
CA ASP A 176 -36.36 -6.49 1.74
C ASP A 176 -37.11 -7.11 2.93
N VAL A 177 -36.47 -7.16 4.11
CA VAL A 177 -37.07 -7.76 5.31
C VAL A 177 -38.35 -7.03 5.72
N ALA A 178 -38.40 -5.69 5.61
CA ALA A 178 -39.60 -4.92 5.91
C ALA A 178 -40.79 -5.31 5.03
N SER A 179 -40.55 -5.63 3.76
CA SER A 179 -41.60 -6.06 2.82
C SER A 179 -42.14 -7.47 3.11
N MET A 180 -41.29 -8.35 3.65
CA MET A 180 -41.60 -9.75 3.92
C MET A 180 -42.09 -10.01 5.35
N ALA A 181 -41.83 -9.07 6.26
CA ALA A 181 -42.00 -9.24 7.69
C ALA A 181 -43.44 -9.47 8.16
N LYS A 182 -44.49 -9.39 7.33
CA LYS A 182 -45.85 -9.70 7.79
C LYS A 182 -46.03 -11.21 8.05
N THR A 183 -45.58 -12.04 7.11
CA THR A 183 -45.87 -13.47 7.06
C THR A 183 -44.64 -14.35 6.91
N SER A 184 -43.46 -13.76 6.74
CA SER A 184 -42.21 -14.49 6.50
C SER A 184 -41.08 -13.92 7.38
N THR A 185 -39.85 -13.90 6.87
CA THR A 185 -38.61 -13.44 7.51
C THR A 185 -38.83 -12.15 8.30
N LYS A 186 -38.52 -12.20 9.59
CA LYS A 186 -38.68 -11.08 10.54
C LYS A 186 -37.36 -10.39 10.88
N VAL A 187 -36.24 -11.08 10.70
CA VAL A 187 -34.91 -10.64 11.14
C VAL A 187 -33.92 -10.93 10.04
N PHE A 188 -33.05 -9.96 9.75
CA PHE A 188 -31.90 -10.12 8.89
C PHE A 188 -30.63 -9.82 9.70
N VAL A 189 -29.61 -10.66 9.56
CA VAL A 189 -28.32 -10.53 10.24
C VAL A 189 -27.22 -10.50 9.19
N MET A 190 -26.34 -9.50 9.25
CA MET A 190 -25.17 -9.37 8.38
C MET A 190 -23.93 -9.13 9.24
N GLU A 191 -23.04 -10.11 9.25
CA GLU A 191 -21.70 -9.96 9.82
C GLU A 191 -20.84 -9.12 8.86
N VAL A 192 -20.07 -8.18 9.40
CA VAL A 192 -19.18 -7.30 8.64
C VAL A 192 -17.76 -7.42 9.17
N MET A 193 -16.78 -7.06 8.34
CA MET A 193 -15.39 -6.99 8.77
C MET A 193 -15.22 -5.95 9.89
N GLY A 194 -14.38 -6.29 10.87
CA GLY A 194 -14.03 -5.46 12.03
C GLY A 194 -13.48 -6.41 13.09
N ARG A 195 -12.20 -6.27 13.41
CA ARG A 195 -11.45 -7.28 14.17
C ARG A 195 -11.77 -7.30 15.64
#